data_AF-A0A659QDM4-F1
#
_entry.id   AF-A0A659QDM4-F1
#
_cell.length_a   1.000
_cell.length_b   1.000
_cell.length_c   1.000
_cell.angle_alpha   90.00
_cell.angle_beta   90.00
_cell.angle_gamma   90.00
#
_symmetry.space_group_name_H-M   'P 1'
#
loop_
_entity.id
_entity.type
_entity.pdbx_description
1 polymer ?
#
loop_
_entity_poly.entity_id
_entity_poly.type
_entity_poly.pdbx_seq_one_letter_code
_entity_poly.pdbx_strand_id
1 'polypeptide(L)'
;MPQTERRHERLADRLTQIIRRLFAGENLNMRHLAEEFGVSVRTLRRDLRERLTGLDLEYNDGHCRLLTADSAGQRERSGLTLARQSDMKALVPGLELRLAGALLDDTEHSPCCIWPPVELTAGSFTGMFRHLVTAIPRRHRRALRAK
;
A
#
# COMPACT_ATOMS: atom_id res chain seq x y z
N MET A 1 20.06 -16.87 32.11
CA MET A 1 18.89 -15.98 32.20
C MET A 1 18.04 -16.06 30.93
N PRO A 2 17.21 -17.11 30.72
CA PRO A 2 16.57 -17.34 29.41
C PRO A 2 15.09 -16.92 29.31
N GLN A 3 14.44 -16.54 30.41
CA GLN A 3 13.00 -16.22 30.40
C GLN A 3 12.70 -14.83 29.82
N THR A 4 13.61 -13.86 30.00
CA THR A 4 13.43 -12.49 29.54
C THR A 4 13.60 -12.37 28.02
N GLU A 5 14.55 -13.11 27.45
CA GLU A 5 14.82 -13.16 26.00
C GLU A 5 13.62 -13.73 25.23
N ARG A 6 13.10 -14.90 25.66
CA ARG A 6 11.91 -15.51 25.04
C ARG A 6 10.66 -14.64 25.11
N ARG A 7 10.55 -13.77 26.13
CA ARG A 7 9.43 -12.82 26.25
C ARG A 7 9.57 -11.65 25.28
N HIS A 8 10.79 -11.17 25.03
CA HIS A 8 11.05 -10.12 24.07
C HIS A 8 10.89 -10.60 22.62
N GLU A 9 11.32 -11.82 22.30
CA GLU A 9 11.10 -12.44 20.98
C GLU A 9 9.60 -12.49 20.65
N ARG A 10 8.77 -12.98 21.59
CA ARG A 10 7.31 -13.03 21.42
C ARG A 10 6.65 -11.66 21.28
N LEU A 11 7.22 -10.61 21.87
CA LEU A 11 6.74 -9.24 21.69
C LEU A 11 7.10 -8.71 20.31
N ALA A 12 8.35 -8.90 19.88
CA ALA A 12 8.82 -8.47 18.57
C ALA A 12 8.00 -9.12 17.46
N ASP A 13 7.80 -10.43 17.51
CA ASP A 13 7.00 -11.17 16.54
C ASP A 13 5.56 -10.64 16.46
N ARG A 14 4.93 -10.39 17.62
CA ARG A 14 3.60 -9.78 17.71
C ARG A 14 3.57 -8.40 17.05
N LEU A 15 4.50 -7.53 17.40
CA LEU A 15 4.56 -6.17 16.84
C LEU A 15 4.78 -6.21 15.32
N THR A 16 5.68 -7.06 14.83
CA THR A 16 5.92 -7.24 13.40
C THR A 16 4.65 -7.66 12.66
N GLN A 17 3.90 -8.63 13.20
CA GLN A 17 2.66 -9.08 12.57
C GLN A 17 1.57 -8.00 12.59
N ILE A 18 1.46 -7.25 13.69
CA ILE A 18 0.51 -6.13 13.81
C ILE A 18 0.86 -5.03 12.80
N ILE A 19 2.12 -4.61 12.72
CA ILE A 19 2.59 -3.60 11.76
C ILE A 19 2.25 -4.05 10.34
N ARG A 20 2.57 -5.30 9.95
CA ARG A 20 2.25 -5.79 8.59
C ARG A 20 0.78 -5.68 8.24
N ARG A 21 -0.12 -6.01 9.17
CA ARG A 21 -1.57 -5.95 8.96
C ARG A 21 -2.08 -4.50 8.91
N LEU A 22 -1.55 -3.63 9.77
CA LEU A 22 -1.84 -2.19 9.74
C LEU A 22 -1.44 -1.55 8.40
N PHE A 23 -0.24 -1.86 7.90
CA PHE A 23 0.23 -1.38 6.60
C PHE A 23 -0.48 -2.02 5.40
N ALA A 24 -1.13 -3.17 5.58
CA ALA A 24 -2.05 -3.74 4.60
C ALA A 24 -3.44 -3.07 4.59
N GLY A 25 -3.67 -2.10 5.48
CA GLY A 25 -4.94 -1.38 5.59
C GLY A 25 -6.00 -2.10 6.42
N GLU A 26 -5.64 -3.16 7.15
CA GLU A 26 -6.59 -3.88 8.00
C GLU A 26 -7.08 -3.03 9.17
N ASN A 27 -8.35 -3.19 9.52
CA ASN A 27 -8.93 -2.65 10.74
C ASN A 27 -8.91 -3.73 11.84
N LEU A 28 -7.96 -3.64 12.75
CA LEU A 28 -7.66 -4.68 13.72
C LEU A 28 -8.62 -4.65 14.91
N ASN A 29 -9.41 -5.71 15.10
CA ASN A 29 -10.21 -5.86 16.31
C ASN A 29 -9.32 -6.25 17.49
N MET A 30 -9.23 -5.38 18.50
CA MET A 30 -8.30 -5.57 19.62
C MET A 30 -8.61 -6.77 20.51
N ARG A 31 -9.88 -7.23 20.56
CA ARG A 31 -10.27 -8.42 21.34
C ARG A 31 -9.83 -9.70 20.65
N HIS A 32 -10.12 -9.82 19.36
CA HIS A 32 -9.69 -10.97 18.56
C HIS A 32 -8.15 -11.07 18.53
N LEU A 33 -7.48 -9.93 18.35
CA LEU A 33 -6.02 -9.85 18.34
C LEU A 33 -5.41 -10.25 19.69
N ALA A 34 -6.08 -9.92 20.81
CA ALA A 34 -5.67 -10.32 22.15
C ALA A 34 -5.74 -11.84 22.34
N GLU A 35 -6.81 -12.47 21.87
CA GLU A 35 -7.00 -13.92 21.88
C GLU A 35 -5.95 -14.63 21.01
N GLU A 36 -5.72 -14.13 19.79
CA GLU A 36 -4.72 -14.66 18.83
C GLU A 36 -3.32 -14.72 19.45
N PHE A 37 -2.91 -13.67 20.17
CA PHE A 37 -1.60 -13.61 20.80
C PHE A 37 -1.55 -14.12 22.24
N GLY A 38 -2.68 -14.56 22.81
CA GLY A 38 -2.77 -15.01 24.19
C GLY A 38 -2.40 -13.93 25.22
N VAL A 39 -2.71 -12.66 24.93
CA VAL A 39 -2.44 -11.51 25.81
C VAL A 39 -3.72 -10.74 26.13
N SER A 40 -3.70 -9.90 27.17
CA SER A 40 -4.85 -9.04 27.44
C SER A 40 -4.94 -7.87 26.46
N VAL A 41 -6.16 -7.37 26.22
CA VAL A 41 -6.37 -6.13 25.45
C VAL A 41 -5.61 -4.94 26.07
N ARG A 42 -5.49 -4.91 27.40
CA ARG A 42 -4.70 -3.89 28.12
C ARG A 42 -3.21 -3.97 27.76
N THR A 43 -2.66 -5.17 27.68
CA THR A 43 -1.27 -5.42 27.26
C THR A 43 -1.05 -4.95 25.83
N LEU A 44 -1.93 -5.34 24.91
CA LEU A 44 -1.86 -4.89 23.52
C LEU A 44 -1.91 -3.37 23.39
N ARG A 45 -2.88 -2.72 24.04
CA ARG A 45 -2.99 -1.25 24.03
C ARG A 45 -1.73 -0.57 24.55
N ARG A 46 -1.15 -1.12 25.62
CA ARG A 46 0.10 -0.62 26.18
C ARG A 46 1.24 -0.78 25.18
N ASP A 47 1.41 -1.97 24.61
CA ASP A 47 2.47 -2.27 23.64
C ASP A 47 2.38 -1.33 22.42
N LEU A 48 1.19 -1.15 21.84
CA LEU A 48 1.00 -0.27 20.69
C LEU A 48 1.32 1.18 21.04
N ARG A 49 0.84 1.68 22.19
CA ARG A 49 1.12 3.06 22.62
C ARG A 49 2.60 3.31 22.89
N GLU A 50 3.27 2.37 23.55
CA GLU A 50 4.68 2.50 23.94
C GLU A 50 5.65 2.23 22.77
N ARG A 51 5.29 1.34 21.84
CA ARG A 51 6.21 0.85 20.80
C ARG A 51 5.90 1.38 19.40
N LEU A 52 4.67 1.77 19.11
CA LEU A 52 4.23 2.27 17.80
C LEU A 52 3.85 3.75 17.85
N THR A 53 4.48 4.54 18.73
CA THR A 53 4.17 5.96 18.94
C THR A 53 4.41 6.82 17.69
N GLY A 54 5.27 6.37 16.77
CA GLY A 54 5.51 7.03 15.48
C GLY A 54 4.52 6.65 14.37
N LEU A 55 3.52 5.81 14.65
CA LEU A 55 2.45 5.49 13.71
C LEU A 55 1.19 6.27 14.10
N ASP A 56 0.55 6.88 13.11
CA ASP A 56 -0.74 7.55 13.31
C ASP A 56 -1.86 6.50 13.40
N LEU A 57 -2.16 6.05 14.62
CA LEU A 57 -3.17 5.01 14.86
C LEU A 57 -4.48 5.63 15.34
N GLU A 58 -5.58 5.28 14.67
CA GLU A 58 -6.95 5.56 15.09
C GLU A 58 -7.52 4.38 15.88
N TYR A 59 -8.27 4.70 16.93
CA TYR A 59 -8.91 3.72 17.80
C TYR A 59 -10.41 3.99 17.93
N ASN A 60 -11.23 3.24 17.19
CA ASN A 60 -12.69 3.38 17.20
C ASN A 60 -13.35 2.05 17.58
N ASP A 61 -14.29 2.07 18.53
CA ASP A 61 -15.09 0.90 18.96
C ASP A 61 -14.28 -0.38 19.23
N GLY A 62 -13.11 -0.23 19.85
CA GLY A 62 -12.23 -1.36 20.16
C GLY A 62 -11.47 -1.92 18.95
N HIS A 63 -11.51 -1.23 17.82
CA HIS A 63 -10.69 -1.50 16.66
C HIS A 63 -9.52 -0.53 16.60
N CYS A 64 -8.45 -0.93 15.93
CA CYS A 64 -7.25 -0.14 15.70
C CYS A 64 -6.92 -0.16 14.21
N ARG A 65 -6.77 1.02 13.62
CA ARG A 65 -6.39 1.17 12.21
C ARG A 65 -5.28 2.19 12.11
N LEU A 66 -4.41 2.00 11.12
CA LEU A 66 -3.46 3.04 10.73
C LEU A 66 -4.24 4.14 10.00
N LEU A 67 -4.31 5.33 10.61
CA LEU A 67 -4.65 6.54 9.88
C LEU A 67 -3.54 6.75 8.88
N THR A 68 -3.88 6.64 7.62
CA THR A 68 -2.94 6.87 6.54
C THR A 68 -2.66 8.37 6.43
N ALA A 69 -1.91 8.93 7.38
CA ALA A 69 -1.35 10.27 7.29
C ALA A 69 -0.02 10.25 6.51
N ASP A 70 0.70 9.13 6.51
CA ASP A 70 1.98 8.95 5.82
C ASP A 70 1.89 8.28 4.43
N SER A 71 0.66 7.98 3.96
CA SER A 71 0.39 7.75 2.54
C SER A 71 0.16 9.04 1.76
N ALA A 72 -0.01 10.19 2.42
CA ALA A 72 -0.31 11.50 1.80
C ALA A 72 0.82 12.04 0.90
N GLY A 73 1.95 11.33 0.87
CA GLY A 73 2.94 11.46 -0.19
C GLY A 73 3.33 10.14 -0.85
N GLN A 74 3.04 8.97 -0.26
CA GLN A 74 3.47 7.68 -0.84
C GLN A 74 2.57 7.26 -2.00
N ARG A 75 1.26 7.53 -1.94
CA ARG A 75 0.33 7.33 -3.06
C ARG A 75 0.78 8.20 -4.25
N GLU A 76 1.07 9.46 -3.97
CA GLU A 76 1.52 10.49 -4.89
C GLU A 76 2.90 10.14 -5.43
N ARG A 77 3.89 9.81 -4.61
CA ARG A 77 5.23 9.37 -5.03
C ARG A 77 5.17 8.09 -5.88
N SER A 78 4.27 7.17 -5.56
CA SER A 78 4.05 5.97 -6.37
C SER A 78 3.42 6.33 -7.73
N GLY A 79 2.44 7.23 -7.74
CA GLY A 79 1.87 7.79 -8.97
C GLY A 79 2.88 8.55 -9.83
N LEU A 80 3.73 9.38 -9.20
CA LEU A 80 4.85 10.04 -9.86
C LEU A 80 5.82 9.01 -10.44
N THR A 81 6.20 7.99 -9.67
CA THR A 81 7.11 6.93 -10.12
C THR A 81 6.54 6.17 -11.32
N LEU A 82 5.25 5.83 -11.28
CA LEU A 82 4.55 5.20 -12.39
C LEU A 82 4.56 6.09 -13.63
N ALA A 83 4.22 7.38 -13.47
CA ALA A 83 4.23 8.32 -14.59
C ALA A 83 5.63 8.50 -15.19
N ARG A 84 6.69 8.42 -14.37
CA ARG A 84 8.08 8.41 -14.86
C ARG A 84 8.43 7.13 -15.61
N GLN A 85 8.05 5.97 -15.07
CA GLN A 85 8.38 4.66 -15.64
C GLN A 85 7.57 4.33 -16.91
N SER A 86 6.41 4.97 -17.06
CA SER A 86 5.50 4.78 -18.19
C SER A 86 5.59 5.92 -19.21
N ASP A 87 6.59 6.80 -19.09
CA ASP A 87 6.78 8.01 -19.92
C ASP A 87 5.55 8.93 -20.05
N MET A 88 4.64 8.86 -19.08
CA MET A 88 3.43 9.70 -19.03
C MET A 88 3.71 11.16 -18.66
N LYS A 89 4.97 11.54 -18.41
CA LYS A 89 5.36 12.94 -18.17
C LYS A 89 4.92 13.87 -19.31
N ALA A 90 4.90 13.38 -20.55
CA ALA A 90 4.45 14.15 -21.71
C ALA A 90 2.93 14.36 -21.72
N LEU A 91 2.16 13.49 -21.05
CA LEU A 91 0.70 13.54 -20.97
C LEU A 91 0.21 14.44 -19.83
N VAL A 92 1.03 14.63 -18.79
CA VAL A 92 0.70 15.46 -17.63
C VAL A 92 1.84 16.45 -17.34
N PRO A 93 1.87 17.60 -18.05
CA PRO A 93 2.86 18.64 -17.82
C PRO A 93 2.83 19.11 -16.36
N GLY A 94 4.01 19.25 -15.73
CA GLY A 94 4.10 19.74 -14.36
C GLY A 94 3.55 18.78 -13.29
N LEU A 95 3.54 17.47 -13.56
CA LEU A 95 3.13 16.46 -12.58
C LEU A 95 4.05 16.44 -11.35
N GLU A 96 3.61 17.13 -10.29
CA GLU A 96 4.26 17.23 -8.98
C GLU A 96 3.37 16.64 -7.87
N LEU A 97 3.92 16.51 -6.66
CA LEU A 97 3.27 15.86 -5.51
C LEU A 97 1.85 16.39 -5.24
N ARG A 98 1.66 17.71 -5.32
CA ARG A 98 0.34 18.35 -5.10
C ARG A 98 -0.69 17.96 -6.16
N LEU A 99 -0.27 17.95 -7.43
CA LEU A 99 -1.15 17.58 -8.55
C LEU A 99 -1.42 16.07 -8.55
N ALA A 100 -0.41 15.26 -8.18
CA ALA A 100 -0.56 13.82 -7.99
C ALA A 100 -1.58 13.51 -6.90
N GLY A 101 -1.62 14.26 -5.79
CA GLY A 101 -2.65 14.12 -4.76
C GLY A 101 -4.05 14.35 -5.34
N ALA A 102 -4.25 15.49 -6.02
CA ALA A 102 -5.55 15.82 -6.64
C ALA A 102 -6.01 14.82 -7.71
N LEU A 103 -5.09 14.22 -8.47
CA LEU A 103 -5.40 13.20 -9.49
C LEU A 103 -5.67 11.82 -8.90
N LEU A 104 -5.05 11.53 -7.76
CA LEU A 104 -5.16 10.24 -7.11
C LEU A 104 -6.28 10.24 -6.07
N ASP A 105 -6.78 11.37 -5.60
CA ASP A 105 -7.93 11.41 -4.68
C ASP A 105 -9.15 10.71 -5.27
N ASP A 106 -9.87 9.96 -4.43
CA ASP A 106 -11.06 9.18 -4.80
C ASP A 106 -12.28 10.12 -4.96
N THR A 107 -12.17 11.10 -5.85
CA THR A 107 -13.26 11.99 -6.25
C THR A 107 -14.04 11.36 -7.40
N GLU A 108 -15.38 11.47 -7.38
CA GLU A 108 -16.30 10.91 -8.38
C GLU A 108 -15.99 11.34 -9.83
N HIS A 109 -15.23 12.43 -10.01
CA HIS A 109 -14.87 12.98 -11.30
C HIS A 109 -13.38 13.27 -11.37
N SER A 110 -12.70 12.67 -12.35
CA SER A 110 -11.32 13.02 -12.66
C SER A 110 -11.22 14.53 -12.94
N PRO A 111 -10.29 15.26 -12.28
CA PRO A 111 -10.19 16.71 -12.45
C PRO A 111 -9.80 17.12 -13.87
N CYS A 112 -9.26 16.18 -14.66
CA CYS A 112 -9.07 16.33 -16.09
C CYS A 112 -9.21 14.98 -16.81
N CYS A 113 -9.73 15.00 -18.03
CA CYS A 113 -9.72 13.84 -18.93
C CYS A 113 -8.54 13.99 -19.88
N ILE A 114 -7.52 13.13 -19.75
CA ILE A 114 -6.46 13.02 -20.75
C ILE A 114 -7.06 12.21 -21.90
N TRP A 115 -7.45 12.87 -22.99
CA TRP A 115 -7.90 12.19 -24.20
C TRP A 115 -6.66 11.69 -24.97
N PRO A 116 -6.36 10.38 -24.99
CA PRO A 116 -5.28 9.89 -25.84
C PRO A 116 -5.67 10.09 -27.31
N PRO A 117 -4.73 10.39 -28.22
CA PRO A 117 -5.04 10.64 -29.62
C PRO A 117 -5.53 9.41 -30.40
N VAL A 118 -5.70 8.24 -29.75
CA VAL A 118 -5.95 6.99 -30.44
C VAL A 118 -7.07 6.21 -29.78
N GLU A 119 -8.18 6.05 -30.50
CA GLU A 119 -9.17 5.01 -30.26
C GLU A 119 -8.57 3.66 -30.68
N LEU A 120 -7.56 3.18 -29.94
CA LEU A 120 -7.24 1.76 -29.99
C LEU A 120 -8.34 1.08 -29.20
N THR A 121 -9.19 0.31 -29.88
CA THR A 121 -10.15 -0.61 -29.29
C THR A 121 -9.44 -1.50 -28.26
N ALA A 122 -9.40 -1.06 -27.00
CA ALA A 122 -8.61 -1.65 -25.93
C ALA A 122 -9.09 -3.07 -25.55
N GLY A 123 -10.24 -3.49 -26.08
CA GLY A 123 -10.88 -4.78 -25.77
C GLY A 123 -10.06 -6.01 -26.15
N SER A 124 -9.18 -5.94 -27.15
CA SER A 124 -8.47 -7.14 -27.65
C SER A 124 -7.10 -7.39 -27.01
N PHE A 125 -6.54 -6.43 -26.27
CA PHE A 125 -5.14 -6.51 -25.79
C PHE A 125 -4.96 -6.38 -24.27
N THR A 126 -6.02 -6.13 -23.50
CA THR A 126 -5.94 -5.90 -22.04
C THR A 126 -5.24 -7.07 -21.31
N GLY A 127 -5.50 -8.31 -21.73
CA GLY A 127 -4.87 -9.51 -21.15
C GLY A 127 -3.40 -9.68 -21.56
N MET A 128 -3.05 -9.35 -22.80
CA MET A 128 -1.70 -9.49 -23.34
C MET A 128 -0.73 -8.47 -22.75
N PHE A 129 -1.17 -7.22 -22.56
CA PHE A 129 -0.36 -6.18 -21.95
C PHE A 129 0.10 -6.57 -20.54
N ARG A 130 -0.84 -7.03 -19.69
CA ARG A 130 -0.53 -7.51 -18.33
C ARG A 130 0.47 -8.66 -18.36
N HIS A 131 0.31 -9.60 -19.29
CA HIS A 131 1.21 -10.75 -19.42
C HIS A 131 2.63 -10.34 -19.85
N LEU A 132 2.75 -9.42 -20.81
CA LEU A 132 4.04 -8.90 -21.28
C LEU A 132 4.77 -8.11 -20.17
N VAL A 133 4.08 -7.16 -19.53
CA VAL A 133 4.66 -6.32 -18.47
C VAL A 133 5.12 -7.15 -17.27
N THR A 134 4.38 -8.20 -16.90
CA THR A 134 4.77 -9.09 -15.79
C THR A 134 5.86 -10.11 -16.16
N ALA A 135 6.05 -10.41 -17.46
CA ALA A 135 7.09 -11.32 -17.94
C ALA A 135 8.47 -10.65 -18.11
N ILE A 136 8.52 -9.34 -18.39
CA ILE A 136 9.77 -8.57 -18.59
C ILE A 136 10.69 -8.62 -17.35
N PRO A 137 10.20 -8.45 -16.11
CA PRO A 137 11.03 -8.60 -14.89
C PRO A 137 11.59 -10.01 -14.69
N ARG A 138 10.94 -11.05 -15.26
CA ARG A 138 11.33 -12.45 -15.14
C ARG A 138 12.44 -12.87 -16.12
N ARG A 139 12.97 -11.94 -16.92
CA ARG A 139 14.12 -12.12 -17.83
C ARG A 139 14.01 -13.33 -18.77
N HIS A 140 12.82 -13.59 -19.32
CA HIS A 140 12.69 -14.45 -20.49
C HIS A 140 12.72 -13.61 -21.77
N ARG A 141 13.87 -13.56 -22.45
CA ARG A 141 13.92 -13.19 -23.88
C ARG A 141 13.08 -14.22 -24.64
N ARG A 142 11.86 -13.86 -25.06
CA ARG A 142 11.10 -14.67 -26.02
C ARG A 142 11.00 -13.89 -27.32
N ALA A 143 11.53 -14.49 -28.39
CA ALA A 143 11.37 -13.99 -29.74
C ALA A 143 9.89 -14.12 -30.12
N LEU A 144 9.22 -12.99 -30.36
CA LEU A 144 7.91 -12.96 -30.99
C LEU A 144 8.12 -13.33 -32.46
N ARG A 145 7.84 -14.58 -32.83
CA ARG A 145 7.68 -14.94 -34.24
C ARG A 145 6.30 -14.49 -34.68
N ALA A 146 6.25 -13.46 -35.53
CA ALA A 146 5.08 -13.17 -36.34
C ALA A 146 4.83 -14.36 -37.28
N LYS A 147 3.56 -14.72 -37.45
CA LYS A 147 3.08 -15.67 -38.45
C LYS A 147 2.28 -14.91 -39.48
#